data_AF-A0A7S2FV56-F1
#
_entry.id   AF-A0A7S2FV56-F1
#
_cell.length_a   1.000
_cell.length_b   1.000
_cell.length_c   1.000
_cell.angle_alpha   90.00
_cell.angle_beta   90.00
_cell.angle_gamma   90.00
#
_symmetry.space_group_name_H-M   'P 1'
#
loop_
_entity.id
_entity.type
_entity.pdbx_description
1 polymer ?
#
loop_
_entity_poly.entity_id
_entity_poly.type
_entity_poly.pdbx_seq_one_letter_code
_entity_poly.pdbx_strand_id
1 'polypeptide(L)'
;PPPGSVQLEGRAEGRTNSKINGVYIPVPGGFEGLPAYEKREAGSRRLFLFYATPRKRWKVSDKLGDHKGGFAFVKTADGAAPPVDLPDAVRWSVWDGKETGYKEDEHIRLRLLADAASGVLGTSQVSGATSASSSSSGSEGE
;
A
#
# COMPACT_ATOMS: atom_id res chain seq x y z
N PRO A 1 -12.04 1.90 -4.22
CA PRO A 1 -11.43 2.73 -3.15
C PRO A 1 -10.72 3.92 -3.81
N PRO A 2 -10.48 5.06 -3.15
CA PRO A 2 -9.77 6.16 -3.77
C PRO A 2 -8.30 5.79 -4.09
N PRO A 3 -7.66 6.50 -5.05
CA PRO A 3 -6.26 6.26 -5.39
C PRO A 3 -5.34 6.28 -4.16
N GLY A 4 -4.32 5.43 -4.17
CA GLY A 4 -3.39 5.31 -3.05
C GLY A 4 -3.93 4.50 -1.86
N SER A 5 -5.16 3.98 -1.93
CA SER A 5 -5.65 3.05 -0.91
C SER A 5 -4.82 1.76 -0.88
N VAL A 6 -4.73 1.18 0.30
CA VAL A 6 -3.98 -0.06 0.53
C VAL A 6 -4.88 -1.10 1.19
N GLN A 7 -4.64 -2.37 0.91
CA GLN A 7 -5.31 -3.49 1.55
C GLN A 7 -4.33 -4.21 2.46
N LEU A 8 -4.65 -4.28 3.75
CA LEU A 8 -3.97 -5.17 4.68
C LEU A 8 -4.74 -6.50 4.68
N GLU A 9 -4.06 -7.60 4.43
CA GLU A 9 -4.67 -8.94 4.42
C GLU A 9 -3.72 -9.99 4.98
N GLY A 10 -4.23 -11.21 5.19
CA GLY A 10 -3.44 -12.39 5.54
C GLY A 10 -3.58 -12.88 6.98
N ARG A 11 -4.06 -12.04 7.91
CA ARG A 11 -4.33 -12.51 9.28
C ARG A 11 -5.55 -13.43 9.27
N ALA A 12 -5.39 -14.70 9.65
CA ALA A 12 -6.49 -15.67 9.59
C ALA A 12 -7.72 -15.24 10.43
N GLU A 13 -8.92 -15.44 9.87
CA GLU A 13 -10.19 -15.21 10.55
C GLU A 13 -10.25 -16.09 11.82
N GLY A 14 -10.58 -15.48 12.96
CA GLY A 14 -10.56 -16.16 14.26
C GLY A 14 -9.27 -16.00 15.07
N ARG A 15 -8.17 -15.51 14.49
CA ARG A 15 -6.98 -15.13 15.28
C ARG A 15 -7.16 -13.78 15.95
N THR A 16 -6.45 -13.58 17.06
CA THR A 16 -6.36 -12.29 17.75
C THR A 16 -6.02 -11.19 16.75
N ASN A 17 -6.77 -10.08 16.81
CA ASN A 17 -6.60 -8.92 15.93
C ASN A 17 -6.79 -9.18 14.43
N SER A 18 -7.45 -10.25 14.00
CA SER A 18 -7.88 -10.45 12.60
C SER A 18 -8.63 -9.26 11.99
N LYS A 19 -9.30 -8.47 12.82
CA LYS A 19 -9.93 -7.19 12.45
C LYS A 19 -8.99 -6.14 11.82
N ILE A 20 -7.66 -6.31 11.89
CA ILE A 20 -6.73 -5.41 11.19
C ILE A 20 -6.81 -5.59 9.68
N ASN A 21 -7.26 -6.76 9.19
CA ASN A 21 -7.48 -6.96 7.77
C ASN A 21 -8.54 -5.99 7.25
N GLY A 22 -8.32 -5.47 6.05
CA GLY A 22 -9.28 -4.63 5.34
C GLY A 22 -8.62 -3.57 4.47
N VAL A 23 -9.47 -2.72 3.91
CA VAL A 23 -9.05 -1.61 3.06
C VAL A 23 -8.79 -0.37 3.90
N TYR A 24 -7.65 0.26 3.68
CA TYR A 24 -7.20 1.48 4.32
C TYR A 24 -7.11 2.59 3.28
N ILE A 25 -7.76 3.72 3.57
CA ILE A 25 -7.85 4.89 2.71
C ILE A 25 -6.80 5.91 3.17
N PRO A 26 -6.11 6.62 2.26
CA PRO A 26 -5.20 7.70 2.64
C PRO A 26 -5.91 8.79 3.45
N VAL A 27 -5.30 9.20 4.56
CA VAL A 27 -5.74 10.37 5.33
C VAL A 27 -5.20 11.63 4.64
N PRO A 28 -6.04 12.60 4.25
CA PRO A 28 -5.58 13.85 3.66
C PRO A 28 -4.59 14.57 4.59
N GLY A 29 -3.43 14.98 4.08
CA GLY A 29 -2.35 15.59 4.86
C GLY A 29 -1.52 14.61 5.71
N GLY A 30 -1.89 13.33 5.76
CA GLY A 30 -1.15 12.30 6.47
C GLY A 30 -1.12 12.48 7.99
N PHE A 31 -0.08 11.97 8.63
CA PHE A 31 0.21 12.15 10.05
C PHE A 31 1.66 12.58 10.22
N GLU A 32 1.91 13.71 10.87
CA GLU A 32 3.25 14.30 11.04
C GLU A 32 4.00 14.52 9.71
N GLY A 33 3.27 14.86 8.63
CA GLY A 33 3.83 15.05 7.30
C GLY A 33 4.20 13.75 6.57
N LEU A 34 3.87 12.58 7.14
CA LEU A 34 4.12 11.27 6.56
C LEU A 34 2.82 10.56 6.17
N PRO A 35 2.87 9.57 5.26
CA PRO A 35 1.65 8.91 4.82
C PRO A 35 0.97 8.16 5.98
N ALA A 36 -0.35 8.34 6.06
CA ALA A 36 -1.21 7.69 7.03
C ALA A 36 -2.51 7.28 6.36
N TYR A 37 -3.15 6.24 6.89
CA TYR A 37 -4.34 5.65 6.33
C TYR A 37 -5.36 5.33 7.43
N GLU A 38 -6.63 5.39 7.11
CA GLU A 38 -7.75 5.00 7.98
C GLU A 38 -8.49 3.80 7.37
N LYS A 39 -8.78 2.79 8.18
CA LYS A 39 -9.51 1.60 7.75
C LYS A 39 -10.94 1.98 7.37
N ARG A 40 -11.36 1.60 6.17
CA ARG A 40 -12.73 1.70 5.67
C ARG A 40 -13.55 0.54 6.21
N GLU A 41 -14.21 0.74 7.34
CA GLU A 41 -15.18 -0.23 7.87
C GLU A 41 -16.32 0.51 8.58
N ALA A 42 -17.55 0.36 8.08
CA ALA A 42 -18.72 1.00 8.67
C ALA A 42 -19.06 0.35 10.01
N GLY A 43 -19.32 1.17 11.04
CA GLY A 43 -19.76 0.69 12.36
C GLY A 43 -18.67 0.06 13.25
N SER A 44 -17.43 -0.02 12.78
CA SER A 44 -16.28 -0.52 13.56
C SER A 44 -15.50 0.63 14.20
N ARG A 45 -14.68 0.29 15.20
CA ARG A 45 -13.77 1.27 15.82
C ARG A 45 -12.70 1.65 14.79
N ARG A 46 -12.47 2.95 14.62
CA ARG A 46 -11.48 3.48 13.68
C ARG A 46 -10.12 2.83 13.92
N LEU A 47 -9.52 2.31 12.85
CA LEU A 47 -8.16 1.80 12.85
C LEU A 47 -7.34 2.63 11.88
N PHE A 48 -6.13 2.96 12.27
CA PHE A 48 -5.19 3.75 11.49
C PHE A 48 -3.96 2.92 11.20
N LEU A 49 -3.41 3.10 10.00
CA LEU A 49 -2.11 2.62 9.56
C LEU A 49 -1.22 3.83 9.31
N PHE A 50 -0.12 3.98 10.03
CA PHE A 50 0.76 5.15 9.90
C PHE A 50 2.21 4.80 10.22
N TYR A 51 3.13 5.64 9.75
CA TYR A 51 4.53 5.53 10.11
C TYR A 51 4.83 6.22 11.44
N ALA A 52 5.36 5.47 12.40
CA ALA A 52 5.81 6.00 13.69
C ALA A 52 7.31 6.31 13.61
N THR A 53 7.64 7.56 13.26
CA THR A 53 9.00 8.06 13.05
C THR A 53 9.97 7.75 14.19
N PRO A 54 9.62 7.97 15.48
CA PRO A 54 10.56 7.72 16.59
C PRO A 54 11.04 6.27 16.67
N ARG A 55 10.26 5.33 16.11
CA ARG A 55 10.54 3.88 16.18
C ARG A 55 10.78 3.25 14.81
N LYS A 56 10.85 4.07 13.75
CA LYS A 56 11.09 3.67 12.35
C LYS A 56 10.26 2.45 11.91
N ARG A 57 8.94 2.51 12.13
CA ARG A 57 8.05 1.39 11.86
C ARG A 57 6.67 1.85 11.44
N TRP A 58 6.05 1.06 10.57
CA TRP A 58 4.62 1.15 10.31
C TRP A 58 3.83 0.48 11.43
N LYS A 59 2.68 1.03 11.75
CA LYS A 59 1.87 0.62 12.89
C LYS A 59 0.39 0.65 12.56
N VAL A 60 -0.32 -0.37 13.01
CA VAL A 60 -1.78 -0.40 13.05
C VAL A 60 -2.25 -0.13 14.48
N SER A 61 -3.09 0.88 14.67
CA SER A 61 -3.60 1.27 16.00
C SER A 61 -4.98 1.91 15.90
N ASP A 62 -5.71 2.00 17.00
CA ASP A 62 -6.99 2.72 17.07
C ASP A 62 -6.85 4.24 17.27
N LYS A 63 -5.60 4.72 17.32
CA LYS A 63 -5.23 6.12 17.53
C LYS A 63 -3.98 6.44 16.72
N LEU A 64 -3.92 7.66 16.19
CA LEU A 64 -2.69 8.21 15.63
C LEU A 64 -1.75 8.66 16.78
N GLY A 65 -0.43 8.49 16.59
CA GLY A 65 0.61 8.90 17.55
C GLY A 65 1.45 7.77 18.17
N ASP A 66 2.51 8.14 18.88
CA ASP A 66 3.45 7.20 19.54
C ASP A 66 2.95 6.68 20.90
N HIS A 67 1.65 6.46 21.03
CA HIS A 67 1.14 5.79 22.22
C HIS A 67 1.69 4.35 22.29
N LYS A 68 2.02 3.90 23.51
CA LYS A 68 2.45 2.52 23.75
C LYS A 68 1.35 1.56 23.33
N GLY A 69 1.75 0.46 22.69
CA GLY A 69 0.82 -0.55 22.17
C GLY A 69 0.38 -0.27 20.74
N GLY A 70 -0.49 -1.11 20.21
CA GLY A 70 -0.90 -1.19 18.82
C GLY A 70 -1.41 -2.60 18.54
N PHE A 71 -2.09 -2.80 17.42
CA PHE A 71 -2.55 -4.13 17.03
C PHE A 71 -1.47 -4.88 16.26
N ALA A 72 -0.75 -4.17 15.40
CA ALA A 72 0.35 -4.71 14.63
C ALA A 72 1.39 -3.64 14.32
N PHE A 73 2.62 -4.05 14.03
CA PHE A 73 3.65 -3.16 13.48
C PHE A 73 4.60 -3.93 12.57
N VAL A 74 5.28 -3.21 11.69
CA VAL A 74 6.38 -3.73 10.88
C VAL A 74 7.50 -2.70 10.81
N LYS A 75 8.74 -3.14 11.06
CA LYS A 75 9.92 -2.27 10.97
C LYS A 75 10.34 -2.18 9.51
N THR A 76 10.71 -0.99 9.05
CA THR A 76 11.18 -0.76 7.69
C THR A 76 12.53 -0.06 7.72
N ALA A 77 13.47 -0.53 6.90
CA ALA A 77 14.78 0.10 6.75
C ALA A 77 14.67 1.40 5.93
N ASP A 78 13.83 1.38 4.89
CA ASP A 78 13.68 2.41 3.87
C ASP A 78 12.78 3.59 4.26
N GLY A 79 12.60 3.84 5.56
CA GLY A 79 11.85 4.99 6.05
C GLY A 79 10.33 4.83 5.93
N ALA A 80 9.65 5.93 5.60
CA ALA A 80 8.19 6.09 5.67
C ALA A 80 7.46 5.77 4.35
N ALA A 81 8.10 5.06 3.42
CA ALA A 81 7.41 4.52 2.26
C ALA A 81 6.40 3.44 2.69
N PRO A 82 5.18 3.38 2.11
CA PRO A 82 4.18 2.37 2.45
C PRO A 82 4.74 0.95 2.28
N PRO A 83 4.47 0.02 3.20
CA PRO A 83 5.05 -1.33 3.18
C PRO A 83 4.36 -2.25 2.16
N VAL A 84 4.06 -1.76 0.96
CA VAL A 84 3.36 -2.48 -0.11
C VAL A 84 4.29 -3.44 -0.88
N ASP A 85 5.59 -3.17 -0.87
CA ASP A 85 6.63 -3.98 -1.52
C ASP A 85 7.75 -4.32 -0.51
N LEU A 86 7.36 -4.75 0.68
CA LEU A 86 8.35 -5.17 1.67
C LEU A 86 9.10 -6.41 1.17
N PRO A 87 10.42 -6.48 1.36
CA PRO A 87 11.17 -7.70 1.09
C PRO A 87 10.61 -8.85 1.93
N ASP A 88 10.67 -10.08 1.41
CA ASP A 88 10.16 -11.28 2.11
C ASP A 88 10.74 -11.47 3.52
N ALA A 89 11.93 -10.93 3.80
CA ALA A 89 12.54 -10.97 5.12
C ALA A 89 11.85 -10.08 6.17
N VAL A 90 11.00 -9.13 5.76
CA VAL A 90 10.35 -8.18 6.66
C VAL A 90 8.96 -8.69 7.01
N ARG A 91 8.75 -8.97 8.30
CA ARG A 91 7.51 -9.57 8.81
C ARG A 91 6.74 -8.61 9.70
N TRP A 92 5.42 -8.65 9.57
CA TRP A 92 4.52 -7.95 10.50
C TRP A 92 4.51 -8.66 11.83
N SER A 93 4.57 -7.90 12.92
CA SER A 93 4.38 -8.36 14.28
C SER A 93 2.99 -7.97 14.76
N VAL A 94 2.17 -8.94 15.16
CA VAL A 94 0.79 -8.74 15.66
C VAL A 94 0.71 -9.06 17.14
N TRP A 95 0.00 -8.24 17.90
CA TRP A 95 -0.27 -8.52 19.31
C TRP A 95 -1.23 -9.72 19.44
N ASP A 96 -0.80 -10.78 20.10
CA ASP A 96 -1.55 -12.02 20.30
C ASP A 96 -1.96 -12.23 21.78
N GLY A 97 -2.11 -11.15 22.54
CA GLY A 97 -2.55 -11.18 23.94
C GLY A 97 -1.43 -10.94 24.95
N LYS A 98 -1.80 -10.87 26.24
CA LYS A 98 -0.86 -10.50 27.32
C LYS A 98 0.22 -11.54 27.59
N GLU A 99 -0.12 -12.82 27.46
CA GLU A 99 0.80 -13.93 27.73
C GLU A 99 1.81 -14.12 26.60
N THR A 100 1.36 -13.95 25.36
CA THR A 100 2.17 -14.23 24.17
C THR A 100 2.90 -13.00 23.64
N GLY A 101 2.33 -11.81 23.81
CA GLY A 101 2.89 -10.56 23.31
C GLY A 101 2.77 -10.42 21.79
N TYR A 102 3.74 -9.76 21.17
CA TYR A 102 3.80 -9.64 19.71
C TYR A 102 4.41 -10.88 19.08
N LYS A 103 3.76 -11.40 18.04
CA LYS A 103 4.24 -12.52 17.23
C LYS A 103 4.32 -12.13 15.77
N GLU A 104 5.36 -12.61 15.10
CA GLU A 104 5.51 -12.44 13.67
C GLU A 104 4.40 -13.23 12.94
N ASP A 105 3.90 -12.64 11.87
CA ASP A 105 2.90 -13.22 10.99
C ASP A 105 3.35 -13.02 9.55
N GLU A 106 3.77 -14.12 8.92
CA GLU A 106 4.29 -14.14 7.55
C GLU A 106 3.21 -14.00 6.48
N HIS A 107 1.96 -14.26 6.85
CA HIS A 107 0.84 -14.16 5.91
C HIS A 107 0.40 -12.72 5.72
N ILE A 108 0.71 -11.84 6.69
CA ILE A 108 0.29 -10.45 6.61
C ILE A 108 1.10 -9.69 5.58
N ARG A 109 0.38 -9.09 4.65
CA ARG A 109 0.93 -8.23 3.61
C ARG A 109 0.06 -7.00 3.40
N LEU A 110 0.71 -5.93 2.95
CA LEU A 110 0.03 -4.75 2.47
C LEU A 110 0.07 -4.76 0.94
N ARG A 111 -1.05 -4.49 0.29
CA ARG A 111 -1.12 -4.38 -1.17
C ARG A 111 -1.65 -3.02 -1.56
N LEU A 112 -1.04 -2.39 -2.55
CA LEU A 112 -1.62 -1.20 -3.16
C LEU A 112 -2.86 -1.59 -3.94
N LEU A 113 -3.99 -0.93 -3.66
CA LEU A 113 -5.18 -1.07 -4.49
C LEU A 113 -5.05 -0.07 -5.62
N ALA A 114 -4.66 -0.57 -6.80
CA ALA A 114 -4.64 0.24 -8.01
C ALA A 114 -6.02 0.88 -8.23
N ASP A 115 -6.00 2.10 -8.77
CA ASP A 115 -7.22 2.77 -9.17
C ASP A 115 -7.91 1.89 -10.24
N ALA A 116 -9.20 1.62 -10.07
CA ALA A 116 -9.99 0.88 -11.06
C ALA A 116 -10.20 1.66 -12.37
N ALA A 117 -9.37 2.67 -12.66
CA ALA A 117 -9.36 3.49 -13.86
C ALA A 117 -8.06 3.38 -14.69
N SER A 118 -7.25 2.33 -14.55
CA SER A 118 -6.17 2.04 -15.51
C SER A 118 -6.56 0.91 -16.47
N GLY A 119 -7.71 1.07 -17.11
CA GLY A 119 -8.27 0.18 -18.13
C GLY A 119 -8.20 0.75 -19.55
N VAL A 120 -7.37 1.77 -19.82
CA VAL A 120 -7.12 2.28 -21.18
C VAL A 120 -5.65 2.59 -21.34
N LEU A 121 -4.93 1.66 -21.98
CA LEU A 121 -3.89 1.85 -23.01
C LEU A 121 -3.04 0.57 -23.10
N GLY A 122 -3.69 -0.53 -23.46
CA GLY A 122 -3.03 -1.75 -23.89
C GLY A 122 -3.68 -2.22 -25.18
N THR A 123 -3.37 -1.59 -26.31
CA THR A 123 -3.32 -2.19 -27.66
C THR A 123 -2.76 -1.16 -28.63
N SER A 124 -1.52 -1.35 -29.07
CA SER A 124 -1.15 -1.46 -30.50
C SER A 124 0.36 -1.52 -30.63
N GLN A 125 0.86 -2.75 -30.49
CA GLN A 125 1.82 -3.37 -31.38
C GLN A 125 2.32 -2.46 -32.52
N VAL A 126 3.48 -1.82 -32.33
CA VAL A 126 4.26 -1.27 -33.44
C VAL A 126 5.22 -2.37 -33.88
N SER A 127 4.71 -3.29 -34.70
CA SER A 127 5.55 -4.18 -35.49
C SER A 127 6.32 -3.31 -36.48
N GLY A 128 7.65 -3.38 -36.40
CA GLY A 128 8.53 -2.75 -37.35
C GLY A 128 8.28 -3.25 -38.77
N ALA A 129 8.28 -2.32 -39.70
CA ALA A 129 8.61 -2.58 -41.09
C ALA A 129 9.33 -1.33 -41.61
N THR A 130 10.66 -1.40 -41.58
CA THR A 130 11.53 -0.57 -42.41
C THR A 130 11.16 -0.80 -43.88
N SER A 131 10.88 0.26 -44.61
CA SER A 131 10.97 0.27 -46.07
C SER A 131 11.30 1.68 -46.53
N ALA A 132 12.58 1.89 -46.79
CA ALA A 132 13.05 3.01 -47.57
C ALA A 132 12.58 2.83 -49.02
N SER A 133 12.05 3.88 -49.63
CA SER A 133 12.26 4.14 -51.05
C SER A 133 12.09 5.62 -51.35
N SER A 134 13.19 6.20 -51.78
CA SER A 134 13.33 7.46 -52.48
C SER A 134 12.67 7.40 -53.86
N SER A 135 11.98 8.45 -54.30
CA SER A 135 12.20 9.05 -55.63
C SER A 135 11.38 10.32 -55.85
N SER A 136 12.05 11.25 -56.50
CA SER A 136 11.67 12.56 -57.02
C SER A 136 10.57 12.52 -58.09
N SER A 137 9.77 13.59 -58.20
CA SER A 137 9.49 14.27 -59.48
C SER A 137 8.80 15.62 -59.24
N GLY A 138 9.26 16.65 -59.96
CA GLY A 138 8.79 18.03 -59.87
C GLY A 138 7.56 18.33 -60.72
N SER A 139 7.19 19.62 -60.72
CA SER A 139 6.71 20.46 -61.85
C SER A 139 5.76 21.56 -61.37
N GLU A 140 6.12 22.81 -61.71
CA GLU A 140 5.32 23.92 -62.29
C GLU A 140 3.89 24.15 -61.74
N GLY A 141 3.47 25.33 -61.30
CA GLY A 141 3.59 26.65 -61.94
C GLY A 141 2.19 27.15 -62.25
N GLU A 142 1.71 28.16 -61.51
CA GLU A 142 0.90 29.33 -61.95
C GLU A 142 0.50 30.19 -60.74
#